data_AF-A0A2A4IM32-F1
#
_entry.id   AF-A0A2A4IM32-F1
#
_cell.length_a   1.000
_cell.length_b   1.000
_cell.length_c   1.000
_cell.angle_alpha   90.00
_cell.angle_beta   90.00
_cell.angle_gamma   90.00
#
_symmetry.space_group_name_H-M   'P 1'
#
loop_
_entity.id
_entity.type
_entity.pdbx_description
1 polymer ?
#
loop_
_entity_poly.entity_id
_entity_poly.type
_entity_poly.pdbx_seq_one_letter_code
_entity_poly.pdbx_strand_id
1 'polypeptide(L)' 'MMYNFLSISWHILAFIFLFISIANKNIIGKAFYLLCFFLSNIAALLCDIVIKLN' A
#
# COMPACT_ATOMS: atom_id res chain seq x y z
N MET A 1 -4.44 17.63 7.27
CA MET A 1 -5.68 16.83 7.06
C MET A 1 -5.64 15.99 5.80
N MET A 2 -5.40 16.56 4.60
CA MET A 2 -5.42 15.82 3.33
C MET A 2 -4.43 14.65 3.28
N TYR A 3 -3.18 14.84 3.70
CA TYR A 3 -2.17 13.77 3.73
C TYR A 3 -2.52 12.62 4.70
N ASN A 4 -3.23 12.91 5.78
CA ASN A 4 -3.64 11.90 6.76
C ASN A 4 -4.71 10.97 6.16
N PHE A 5 -5.66 11.55 5.43
CA PHE A 5 -6.65 10.78 4.66
C PHE A 5 -5.99 9.97 3.53
N LEU A 6 -4.98 10.54 2.87
CA LEU A 6 -4.21 9.85 1.84
C LEU A 6 -3.44 8.65 2.42
N SER A 7 -2.77 8.82 3.55
CA SER A 7 -2.02 7.76 4.25
C SER A 7 -2.93 6.57 4.61
N ILE A 8 -4.10 6.85 5.21
CA ILE A 8 -5.10 5.82 5.52
C ILE A 8 -5.57 5.09 4.25
N SER A 9 -5.80 5.83 3.16
CA SER A 9 -6.22 5.26 1.88
C SER A 9 -5.16 4.29 1.31
N TRP A 10 -3.88 4.65 1.41
CA TRP A 10 -2.77 3.78 0.99
C TRP A 10 -2.65 2.51 1.86
N HIS A 11 -2.94 2.58 3.16
CA HIS A 11 -2.98 1.39 4.01
C HIS A 11 -4.14 0.44 3.66
N ILE A 12 -5.31 0.97 3.35
CA ILE A 12 -6.45 0.16 2.88
C ILE A 12 -6.09 -0.53 1.56
N LEU A 13 -5.50 0.21 0.62
CA LEU A 13 -5.07 -0.31 -0.66
C LEU A 13 -4.02 -1.42 -0.51
N ALA A 14 -3.08 -1.26 0.43
CA ALA A 14 -2.08 -2.28 0.76
C ALA A 14 -2.76 -3.59 1.23
N PHE A 15 -3.74 -3.50 2.13
CA PHE A 15 -4.50 -4.67 2.60
C PHE A 15 -5.20 -5.41 1.46
N ILE A 16 -5.78 -4.68 0.51
CA ILE A 16 -6.43 -5.26 -0.66
C ILE A 16 -5.40 -6.01 -1.52
N PHE A 17 -4.25 -5.42 -1.82
CA PHE A 17 -3.20 -6.09 -2.60
C PHE A 17 -2.64 -7.33 -1.92
N LEU A 18 -2.48 -7.31 -0.59
CA LEU A 18 -2.06 -8.48 0.18
C LEU A 18 -3.08 -9.62 0.00
N PHE A 19 -4.37 -9.33 0.13
CA PHE A 19 -5.43 -10.32 0.01
C PHE A 19 -5.49 -10.93 -1.40
N ILE A 20 -5.40 -10.09 -2.43
CA ILE A 20 -5.37 -10.53 -3.83
C ILE A 20 -4.11 -11.37 -4.08
N SER A 21 -2.95 -10.99 -3.54
CA SER A 21 -1.71 -11.76 -3.65
C SER A 21 -1.85 -13.17 -3.06
N ILE A 22 -2.51 -13.30 -1.91
CA ILE A 22 -2.72 -14.61 -1.27
C ILE A 22 -3.68 -15.47 -2.10
N ALA A 23 -4.76 -14.87 -2.59
CA ALA A 23 -5.80 -15.56 -3.35
C ALA A 23 -5.39 -15.92 -4.79
N ASN A 24 -4.40 -15.23 -5.37
CA ASN A 24 -3.99 -15.45 -6.76
C ASN A 24 -3.28 -16.78 -6.91
N LYS A 25 -3.68 -17.62 -7.88
CA LYS A 25 -3.05 -18.93 -8.12
C LYS A 25 -1.77 -18.83 -8.95
N ASN A 26 -1.58 -17.75 -9.71
CA ASN A 26 -0.40 -17.56 -10.55
C ASN A 26 0.76 -16.97 -9.75
N ILE A 27 1.92 -17.64 -9.74
CA ILE A 27 3.14 -17.20 -9.03
C ILE A 27 3.58 -15.80 -9.45
N ILE A 28 3.55 -15.49 -10.76
CA ILE A 28 3.93 -14.17 -11.28
C ILE A 28 2.94 -13.11 -10.76
N GLY A 29 1.65 -13.44 -10.81
CA GLY A 29 0.60 -12.57 -10.30
C GLY A 29 0.73 -12.32 -8.80
N LYS A 30 1.04 -13.35 -8.00
CA LYS A 30 1.35 -13.21 -6.57
C LYS A 30 2.48 -12.21 -6.36
N ALA A 31 3.62 -12.41 -7.05
CA ALA A 31 4.77 -11.53 -6.92
C ALA A 31 4.44 -10.08 -7.30
N PHE A 32 3.65 -9.88 -8.35
CA PHE A 32 3.19 -8.55 -8.77
C PHE A 32 2.33 -7.86 -7.69
N TYR A 33 1.32 -8.55 -7.16
CA TYR A 33 0.49 -7.97 -6.08
C TYR A 33 1.27 -7.75 -4.79
N LEU A 34 2.27 -8.58 -4.50
CA LEU A 34 3.20 -8.36 -3.40
C LEU A 34 4.04 -7.09 -3.61
N LEU A 35 4.52 -6.83 -4.82
CA LEU A 35 5.20 -5.57 -5.17
C LEU A 35 4.27 -4.37 -4.99
N CYS A 36 3.00 -4.48 -5.42
CA CYS A 36 2.00 -3.43 -5.21
C CYS A 36 1.74 -3.17 -3.72
N PHE A 37 1.72 -4.21 -2.88
CA PHE A 37 1.61 -4.07 -1.42
C PHE A 37 2.77 -3.25 -0.84
N PHE A 38 4.02 -3.57 -1.21
CA PHE A 38 5.18 -2.81 -0.73
C PHE A 38 5.14 -1.37 -1.21
N LEU A 39 4.80 -1.13 -2.48
CA LEU A 39 4.70 0.22 -3.03
C LEU A 39 3.64 1.06 -2.30
N SER A 40 2.50 0.46 -2.00
CA SER A 40 1.42 1.12 -1.26
C SER A 40 1.85 1.53 0.15
N ASN A 41 2.60 0.66 0.85
CA ASN A 41 3.16 1.00 2.18
C ASN A 41 4.24 2.09 2.12
N ILE A 42 5.08 2.10 1.08
CA ILE A 42 6.08 3.16 0.87
C ILE A 42 5.37 4.52 0.65
N ALA A 43 4.30 4.54 -0.15
CA ALA A 43 3.51 5.74 -0.39
C ALA A 43 2.81 6.26 0.88
N ALA A 44 2.27 5.36 1.72
CA ALA A 44 1.72 5.72 3.03
C ALA A 44 2.78 6.35 3.93
N LEU A 45 3.96 5.70 4.04
CA LEU A 45 5.09 6.20 4.83
C LEU A 45 5.55 7.57 4.36
N LEU A 46 5.61 7.82 3.04
CA LEU A 46 5.93 9.14 2.50
C LEU A 46 4.92 10.20 2.95
N CYS A 47 3.62 9.87 2.93
CA CYS A 47 2.58 10.78 3.42
C CYS A 47 2.78 11.10 4.91
N ASP A 48 3.06 10.10 5.73
CA ASP A 48 3.30 10.28 7.17
C ASP A 48 4.55 11.12 7.45
N ILE A 49 5.62 10.93 6.68
CA ILE A 49 6.83 11.75 6.76
C ILE A 49 6.51 13.21 6.43
N VAL A 50 5.77 13.46 5.35
CA VAL A 50 5.35 14.81 4.96
C VAL A 50 4.47 15.45 6.03
N ILE A 51 3.56 14.70 6.68
CA ILE A 51 2.75 15.19 7.81
C ILE A 51 3.64 15.59 8.99
N LYS A 52 4.68 14.82 9.31
CA LYS A 52 5.58 15.13 10.43
C LYS A 52 6.52 16.31 10.15
N LEU A 53 6.82 16.57 8.89
CA LEU A 53 7.69 17.68 8.45
C LEU A 53 6.96 19.03 8.36
N ASN A 54 5.63 19.03 8.35
CA ASN A 54 4.80 20.22 8.16
C ASN A 54 3.94 20.54 9.38
#